data_AF-A0A6N7H8A0-F1
#
_entry.id   AF-A0A6N7H8A0-F1
#
_cell.length_a   1.000
_cell.length_b   1.000
_cell.length_c   1.000
_cell.angle_alpha   90.00
_cell.angle_beta   90.00
_cell.angle_gamma   90.00
#
_symmetry.space_group_name_H-M   'P 1'
#
loop_
_entity.id
_entity.type
_entity.pdbx_description
1 polymer ?
#
loop_
_entity_poly.entity_id
_entity_poly.type
_entity_poly.pdbx_seq_one_letter_code
_entity_poly.pdbx_strand_id
1 'polypeptide(L)' 'ERTVNAQPGLVAQQDGVTVVVMAFDVAGDRIKHIWAVLNPEKLRPWTTD' A
#
# COMPACT_ATOMS: atom_id res chain seq x y z
N GLU A 1 7.57 2.62 6.34
CA GLU A 1 7.04 3.31 5.14
C GLU A 1 7.66 2.69 3.90
N ARG A 2 6.87 2.45 2.85
CA ARG A 2 7.32 1.99 1.52
C ARG A 2 6.46 2.64 0.45
N THR A 3 7.02 2.85 -0.74
CA THR A 3 6.25 3.36 -1.87
C THR A 3 5.18 2.35 -2.30
N VAL A 4 3.93 2.78 -2.40
CA VAL A 4 2.80 2.00 -2.91
C VAL A 4 2.25 2.76 -4.12
N ASN A 5 2.28 2.15 -5.30
CA ASN A 5 1.83 2.78 -6.55
C ASN A 5 2.38 4.20 -6.77
N ALA A 6 3.70 4.36 -6.61
CA ALA A 6 4.41 5.64 -6.71
C ALA A 6 4.04 6.72 -5.68
N GLN A 7 3.26 6.40 -4.64
CA GLN A 7 2.90 7.30 -3.54
C GLN A 7 3.50 6.83 -2.20
N PRO A 8 3.66 7.72 -1.21
CA PRO A 8 3.95 7.32 0.16
C PRO A 8 2.95 6.29 0.65
N GLY A 9 3.42 5.27 1.37
CA GLY A 9 2.56 4.15 1.72
C GLY A 9 3.06 3.27 2.84
N LEU A 10 2.18 2.38 3.25
CA LEU A 10 2.44 1.33 4.22
C LEU A 10 2.02 -0.02 3.62
N VAL A 11 2.81 -1.03 3.94
CA VAL A 11 2.55 -2.42 3.60
C VAL A 11 2.55 -3.21 4.90
N ALA A 12 1.45 -3.88 5.21
CA ALA A 12 1.39 -4.81 6.33
C ALA A 12 1.50 -6.23 5.77
N GLN A 13 2.37 -7.02 6.40
CA GLN A 13 2.57 -8.42 6.07
C GLN A 13 2.23 -9.28 7.28
N GLN A 14 1.63 -10.44 7.00
CA GLN A 14 1.44 -11.52 7.96
C GLN A 14 2.13 -12.75 7.37
N ASP A 15 3.06 -13.35 8.12
CA ASP A 15 3.84 -14.51 7.69
C ASP A 15 4.51 -14.33 6.30
N GLY A 16 4.97 -13.10 6.01
CA GLY A 16 5.58 -12.73 4.74
C GLY A 16 4.60 -12.45 3.58
N VAL A 17 3.30 -12.68 3.79
CA VAL A 17 2.25 -12.38 2.81
C VAL A 17 1.74 -10.96 3.02
N THR A 18 1.73 -10.16 1.95
CA THR A 18 1.12 -8.82 1.98
C THR A 18 -0.39 -8.95 2.12
N VAL A 19 -0.91 -8.48 3.26
CA VAL A 19 -2.35 -8.54 3.60
C VAL A 19 -3.03 -7.18 3.54
N VAL A 20 -2.27 -6.09 3.67
CA VAL A 20 -2.77 -4.71 3.51
C VAL A 20 -1.74 -3.86 2.79
N VAL A 21 -2.21 -3.05 1.85
CA VAL A 21 -1.48 -1.86 1.38
C VAL A 21 -2.30 -0.61 1.64
N MET A 22 -1.61 0.45 2.04
CA MET A 22 -2.18 1.79 2.20
C MET A 22 -1.34 2.79 1.40
N ALA A 23 -2.01 3.64 0.64
CA ALA A 23 -1.40 4.78 -0.05
C ALA A 23 -1.95 6.09 0.51
N PHE A 24 -1.09 7.10 0.59
CA PHE A 24 -1.40 8.41 1.13
C PHE A 24 -1.20 9.50 0.08
N ASP A 25 -2.17 10.39 -0.04
CA ASP A 25 -2.00 11.70 -0.66
C ASP A 25 -1.68 12.71 0.45
N VAL A 26 -0.49 13.29 0.41
CA VAL A 26 0.03 14.21 1.44
C VAL A 26 0.18 15.61 0.85
N ALA A 27 -0.37 16.61 1.54
CA ALA A 27 -0.23 18.01 1.19
C ALA A 27 0.34 18.78 2.38
N GLY A 28 1.61 19.15 2.30
CA GLY A 28 2.34 19.76 3.41
C GLY A 28 2.53 18.76 4.54
N ASP A 29 2.00 19.08 5.72
CA ASP A 29 2.07 18.27 6.94
C ASP A 29 0.83 17.40 7.19
N ARG A 30 -0.13 17.37 6.25
CA ARG A 30 -1.40 16.65 6.40
C ARG A 30 -1.65 15.62 5.31
N ILE A 31 -2.20 14.48 5.73
CA ILE A 31 -2.76 13.48 4.83
C ILE A 31 -4.15 13.97 4.39
N LYS A 32 -4.37 14.08 3.07
CA LYS A 32 -5.66 14.45 2.47
C LYS A 32 -6.51 13.24 2.12
N HIS A 33 -5.88 12.17 1.65
CA HIS A 33 -6.57 10.94 1.29
C HIS A 33 -5.78 9.71 1.74
N ILE A 34 -6.54 8.67 2.10
CA ILE A 34 -6.04 7.35 2.43
C ILE A 34 -6.81 6.34 1.59
N TRP A 35 -6.09 5.51 0.85
CA TRP A 35 -6.67 4.34 0.18
C TRP A 35 -6.07 3.09 0.79
N ALA A 36 -6.94 2.20 1.28
CA ALA A 36 -6.55 0.92 1.86
C ALA A 36 -7.14 -0.23 1.05
N VAL A 37 -6.32 -1.23 0.73
CA VAL A 37 -6.77 -2.49 0.15
C VAL A 37 -6.37 -3.61 1.10
N LEU A 38 -7.37 -4.29 1.67
CA LEU A 38 -7.21 -5.41 2.61
C LEU A 38 -7.48 -6.77 1.96
N ASN A 39 -7.67 -6.79 0.64
CA ASN A 39 -7.94 -8.00 -0.10
C ASN A 39 -6.60 -8.59 -0.61
N PRO A 40 -6.08 -9.68 -0.02
CA PRO A 40 -4.76 -10.22 -0.36
C PRO A 40 -4.68 -10.72 -1.80
N GLU A 41 -5.77 -11.24 -2.37
CA GLU A 41 -5.75 -11.72 -3.76
C GLU A 41 -5.51 -10.59 -4.76
N LYS A 42 -5.80 -9.34 -4.38
CA LYS A 42 -5.56 -8.14 -5.19
C LYS A 42 -4.16 -7.56 -5.00
N LEU A 43 -3.36 -8.08 -4.06
CA LEU A 43 -2.03 -7.57 -3.71
C LEU A 43 -0.88 -8.40 -4.30
N ARG A 44 -1.21 -9.41 -5.11
CA ARG A 44 -0.20 -10.17 -5.86
C ARG A 44 0.48 -9.29 -6.93
N PRO A 45 1.77 -9.51 -7.22
CA PRO A 45 2.45 -8.87 -8.34
C PRO A 45 1.63 -9.05 -9.62
N TRP A 46 1.47 -7.97 -10.38
CA TRP A 46 0.73 -8.01 -11.64
C TRP A 46 1.57 -8.64 -12.78
N THR A 47 2.89 -8.59 -12.64
CA THR A 47 3.88 -9.29 -13.46
C THR A 47 4.82 -10.06 -12.52
N THR A 48 5.04 -11.33 -12.82
CA THR A 48 6.21 -12.07 -12.36
C THR A 48 7.30 -11.86 -13.42
N ASP A 49 8.53 -11.58 -12.99
CA ASP A 49 9.70 -11.54 -13.88
C ASP A 49 9.78 -12.76 -14.81
#